data_AF-A0A520Y2P3-F1
#
_entry.id   AF-A0A520Y2P3-F1
#
_cell.length_a   1.000
_cell.length_b   1.000
_cell.length_c   1.000
_cell.angle_alpha   90.00
_cell.angle_beta   90.00
_cell.angle_gamma   90.00
#
_symmetry.space_group_name_H-M   'P 1'
#
loop_
_entity.id
_entity.type
_entity.pdbx_description
1 polymer ?
#
loop_
_entity_poly.entity_id
_entity_poly.type
_entity_poly.pdbx_seq_one_letter_code
_entity_poly.pdbx_strand_id
1 'polypeptide(L)'
;MAVRRVRRVLRKIDPWTVLKVSIIFNLIIVMAISIGIAIAWSLLRNSGIPDSIVDSINELAIFEEDISLDGPSYFRVMVFFSIVSTILLTGLATLSAVFYNLISDVVGGVEFVVLEEVLEMPRTTPAVRQSRNRTDTPPAPPPNGPLVEMPTEESPVTS
;
A
#
# COMPACT_ATOMS: atom_id res chain seq x y z
N MET A 1 3.33 13.46 29.78
CA MET A 1 3.07 12.68 28.55
C MET A 1 4.39 12.08 28.11
N ALA A 2 4.62 10.79 28.34
CA ALA A 2 5.83 10.12 27.85
C ALA A 2 5.63 9.76 26.37
N VAL A 3 6.54 10.20 25.50
CA VAL A 3 6.47 9.93 24.06
C VAL A 3 7.45 8.82 23.73
N ARG A 4 6.95 7.68 23.25
CA ARG A 4 7.76 6.53 22.85
C ARG A 4 8.07 6.62 21.37
N ARG A 5 9.36 6.62 21.03
CA ARG A 5 9.83 6.57 19.65
C ARG A 5 9.87 5.13 19.18
N VAL A 6 9.13 4.81 18.13
CA VAL A 6 9.15 3.48 17.50
C VAL A 6 9.63 3.63 16.06
N ARG A 7 10.73 2.97 15.73
CA ARG A 7 11.26 2.89 14.36
C ARG A 7 10.53 1.77 13.63
N ARG A 8 10.02 2.06 12.44
CA ARG A 8 9.36 1.08 11.55
C ARG A 8 9.96 1.23 10.16
N VAL A 9 10.19 0.12 9.46
CA VAL A 9 10.72 0.14 8.09
C VAL A 9 9.61 -0.27 7.14
N LEU A 10 9.34 0.55 6.13
CA LEU A 10 8.40 0.20 5.06
C LEU A 10 9.14 -0.61 3.99
N ARG A 11 9.00 -1.93 4.07
CA ARG A 11 9.75 -2.87 3.23
C ARG A 11 9.13 -3.14 1.87
N LYS A 12 7.80 -3.01 1.74
CA LYS A 12 7.08 -3.32 0.49
C LYS A 12 5.83 -2.46 0.36
N ILE A 13 5.56 -1.99 -0.85
CA ILE A 13 4.30 -1.30 -1.19
C ILE A 13 3.44 -2.25 -2.02
N ASP A 14 2.17 -2.44 -1.63
CA ASP A 14 1.25 -3.27 -2.40
C ASP A 14 0.85 -2.58 -3.71
N PRO A 15 1.21 -3.16 -4.88
CA PRO A 15 0.98 -2.52 -6.18
C PRO A 15 -0.52 -2.35 -6.48
N TRP A 16 -1.37 -3.22 -5.95
CA TRP A 16 -2.82 -3.14 -6.08
C TRP A 16 -3.40 -1.86 -5.45
N THR A 17 -2.87 -1.46 -4.28
CA THR A 17 -3.28 -0.24 -3.61
C THR A 17 -2.76 0.99 -4.36
N VAL A 18 -1.52 0.93 -4.85
CA VAL A 18 -0.97 2.03 -5.65
C VAL A 18 -1.73 2.24 -6.94
N LEU A 19 -2.15 1.16 -7.63
CA LEU A 19 -2.98 1.25 -8.82
C LEU A 19 -4.30 1.99 -8.52
N LYS A 20 -4.98 1.65 -7.42
CA LYS A 20 -6.23 2.32 -7.04
C LYS A 20 -6.03 3.79 -6.70
N VAL A 21 -5.02 4.12 -5.89
CA VAL A 21 -4.74 5.50 -5.47
C VAL A 21 -4.26 6.34 -6.65
N SER A 22 -3.38 5.79 -7.48
CA SER A 22 -2.84 6.50 -8.64
C SER A 22 -3.89 6.77 -9.71
N ILE A 23 -4.84 5.84 -9.94
CA ILE A 23 -5.99 6.09 -10.83
C ILE A 23 -6.76 7.33 -10.38
N ILE A 24 -7.10 7.42 -9.08
CA ILE A 24 -7.91 8.53 -8.56
C ILE A 24 -7.10 9.83 -8.60
N PHE A 25 -5.85 9.81 -8.14
CA PHE A 25 -4.99 10.98 -8.11
C PHE A 25 -4.71 11.54 -9.51
N ASN A 26 -4.36 10.66 -10.45
CA ASN A 26 -4.06 11.06 -11.81
C ASN A 26 -5.31 11.55 -12.55
N LEU A 27 -6.48 10.93 -12.31
CA LEU A 27 -7.75 11.44 -12.82
C LEU A 27 -7.97 12.89 -12.36
N ILE A 28 -7.71 13.21 -11.08
CA ILE A 28 -7.85 14.58 -10.55
C ILE A 28 -6.86 15.54 -11.20
N ILE A 29 -5.58 15.16 -11.32
CA ILE A 29 -4.55 16.00 -11.94
C ILE A 29 -4.89 16.28 -13.39
N VAL A 30 -5.21 15.24 -14.18
CA VAL A 30 -5.51 15.42 -15.60
C VAL A 30 -6.80 16.21 -15.77
N MET A 31 -7.82 15.98 -14.94
CA MET A 31 -9.02 16.80 -14.93
C MET A 31 -8.69 18.28 -14.68
N ALA A 32 -7.87 18.59 -13.68
CA ALA A 32 -7.46 19.97 -13.36
C ALA A 32 -6.67 20.62 -14.50
N ILE A 33 -5.71 19.90 -15.09
CA ILE A 33 -4.93 20.38 -16.24
C ILE A 33 -5.83 20.59 -17.45
N SER A 34 -6.72 19.65 -17.77
CA SER A 34 -7.65 19.76 -18.89
C SER A 34 -8.59 20.96 -18.74
N ILE A 35 -9.05 21.26 -17.53
CA ILE A 35 -9.82 22.49 -17.24
C ILE A 35 -8.94 23.73 -17.47
N GLY A 36 -7.70 23.73 -16.99
CA GLY A 36 -6.76 24.83 -17.21
C GLY A 36 -6.50 25.10 -18.69
N ILE A 37 -6.28 24.05 -19.49
CA ILE A 37 -6.12 24.15 -20.95
C ILE A 37 -7.40 24.64 -21.61
N ALA A 38 -8.59 24.19 -21.16
CA ALA A 38 -9.86 24.61 -21.73
C ALA A 38 -10.08 26.12 -21.55
N ILE A 39 -9.73 26.64 -20.36
CA ILE A 39 -9.78 28.08 -20.08
C ILE A 39 -8.75 28.82 -20.95
N ALA A 40 -7.50 28.35 -20.99
CA ALA A 40 -6.44 28.96 -21.80
C ALA A 40 -6.83 29.02 -23.29
N TRP A 41 -7.44 27.95 -23.81
CA TRP A 41 -7.93 27.90 -25.19
C TRP A 41 -9.09 28.86 -25.44
N SER A 42 -10.04 28.96 -24.50
CA SER A 42 -11.15 29.91 -24.59
C SER A 42 -10.65 31.37 -24.69
N LEU A 43 -9.61 31.71 -23.93
CA LEU A 43 -8.97 33.03 -23.99
C LEU A 43 -8.24 33.27 -25.33
N LEU A 44 -7.58 32.25 -25.86
CA LEU A 44 -6.92 32.31 -27.18
C LEU A 44 -7.94 32.52 -28.31
N ARG A 45 -9.05 31.79 -28.28
CA ARG A 45 -10.17 31.95 -29.23
C ARG A 45 -10.75 33.37 -29.18
N ASN A 46 -10.95 33.92 -27.99
CA ASN A 46 -11.44 35.29 -27.84
C ASN A 46 -10.47 36.34 -28.41
N SER A 47 -9.18 35.98 -28.56
CA SER A 47 -8.15 36.87 -29.08
C SER A 47 -7.94 36.76 -30.60
N GLY A 48 -8.63 35.84 -31.29
CA GLY A 48 -8.53 35.66 -32.76
C GLY A 48 -7.18 35.11 -33.28
N ILE A 49 -6.24 34.80 -32.39
CA ILE A 49 -4.92 34.24 -32.72
C ILE A 49 -5.01 32.93 -33.52
N PRO A 50 -5.92 31.97 -33.18
CA PRO A 50 -5.99 30.70 -33.88
C PRO A 50 -6.35 30.85 -35.36
N ASP A 51 -7.26 31.77 -35.68
CA ASP A 51 -7.75 31.98 -37.04
C ASP A 51 -6.62 32.56 -37.92
N SER A 52 -5.83 33.48 -37.39
CA SER A 52 -4.67 34.07 -38.10
C SER A 52 -3.59 33.03 -38.46
N ILE A 53 -3.41 32.00 -37.63
CA ILE A 53 -2.46 30.91 -37.88
C ILE A 53 -2.98 29.99 -38.98
N VAL A 54 -4.28 29.69 -38.99
CA VAL A 54 -4.93 28.89 -40.03
C VAL A 54 -4.82 29.56 -41.37
N ASP A 55 -5.15 30.85 -41.44
CA ASP A 55 -5.08 31.63 -42.67
C ASP A 55 -3.64 31.68 -43.21
N SER A 56 -2.65 31.87 -42.32
CA SER A 56 -1.23 31.84 -42.70
C SER A 56 -0.77 30.47 -43.20
N ILE A 57 -1.25 29.39 -42.59
CA ILE A 57 -0.94 28.02 -43.02
C ILE A 57 -1.61 27.73 -44.36
N ASN A 58 -2.88 28.07 -44.55
CA ASN A 58 -3.59 27.88 -45.81
C ASN A 58 -2.98 28.69 -46.96
N GLU A 59 -2.42 29.87 -46.67
CA GLU A 59 -1.72 30.69 -47.66
C GLU A 59 -0.35 30.11 -48.05
N LEU A 60 0.37 29.53 -47.09
CA LEU A 60 1.70 28.94 -47.32
C LEU A 60 1.64 27.49 -47.82
N ALA A 61 0.57 26.78 -47.49
CA ALA A 61 0.43 25.37 -47.73
C ALA A 61 -0.53 25.15 -48.91
N ILE A 62 0.03 24.84 -50.08
CA ILE A 62 -0.67 24.43 -51.31
C ILE A 62 -1.26 23.02 -51.11
N PHE A 63 -2.01 22.80 -50.04
CA PHE A 63 -2.71 21.53 -49.81
C PHE A 63 -4.13 21.67 -50.36
N GLU A 64 -4.55 20.71 -51.21
CA GLU A 64 -5.90 20.63 -51.78
C GLU A 64 -7.00 20.38 -50.74
N GLU A 65 -6.63 20.19 -49.46
CA GLU A 65 -7.54 19.98 -48.34
C GLU A 65 -7.61 21.24 -47.48
N ASP A 66 -8.76 21.92 -47.56
CA ASP A 66 -9.10 23.11 -46.80
C ASP A 66 -9.07 22.78 -45.30
N ILE A 67 -7.99 23.17 -44.61
CA ILE A 67 -7.76 22.88 -43.20
C ILE A 67 -8.67 23.80 -42.38
N SER A 68 -9.95 23.44 -42.34
CA SER A 68 -10.97 24.13 -41.57
C SER A 68 -10.81 23.76 -40.10
N LEU A 69 -10.21 24.66 -39.32
CA LEU A 69 -10.06 24.53 -37.87
C LEU A 69 -11.39 24.80 -37.17
N ASP A 70 -12.36 23.93 -37.45
CA ASP A 70 -13.72 24.07 -36.98
C ASP A 70 -13.80 23.83 -35.48
N GLY A 71 -14.53 24.69 -34.76
CA GLY A 71 -14.64 24.64 -33.30
C GLY A 71 -14.97 23.26 -32.70
N PRO A 72 -15.81 22.42 -33.35
CA PRO A 72 -16.08 21.05 -32.91
C PRO A 72 -14.90 20.09 -33.06
N SER A 73 -14.07 20.22 -34.10
CA SER A 73 -12.90 19.36 -34.34
C SER A 73 -11.84 19.56 -33.25
N TYR A 74 -11.61 20.81 -32.84
CA TYR A 74 -10.67 21.11 -31.75
C TYR A 74 -11.08 20.43 -30.43
N PHE A 75 -12.36 20.52 -30.07
CA PHE A 75 -12.88 19.90 -28.86
C PHE A 75 -12.67 18.38 -28.88
N ARG A 76 -12.86 17.75 -30.04
CA ARG A 76 -12.69 16.30 -30.22
C ARG A 76 -11.24 15.86 -30.04
N VAL A 77 -10.28 16.59 -30.62
CA VAL A 77 -8.84 16.32 -30.47
C VAL A 77 -8.41 16.51 -29.02
N MET A 78 -8.88 17.58 -28.37
CA MET A 78 -8.55 17.85 -26.97
C MET A 78 -9.06 16.76 -26.02
N VAL A 79 -10.31 16.32 -26.18
CA VAL A 79 -10.88 15.23 -25.39
C VAL A 79 -10.11 13.94 -25.61
N PHE A 80 -9.78 13.62 -26.86
CA PHE A 80 -8.98 12.43 -27.18
C PHE A 80 -7.59 12.48 -26.50
N PHE A 81 -6.89 13.60 -26.62
CA PHE A 81 -5.59 13.80 -25.98
C PHE A 81 -5.65 13.68 -24.45
N SER A 82 -6.71 14.22 -23.83
CA SER A 82 -6.93 14.11 -22.38
C SER A 82 -7.13 12.65 -21.95
N ILE A 83 -7.91 11.86 -22.71
CA ILE A 83 -8.13 10.45 -22.41
C ILE A 83 -6.81 9.67 -22.51
N VAL A 84 -6.07 9.88 -23.60
CA VAL A 84 -4.77 9.21 -23.82
C VAL A 84 -3.78 9.58 -22.72
N SER A 85 -3.67 10.86 -22.38
CA SER A 85 -2.77 11.34 -21.33
C SER A 85 -3.13 10.77 -19.95
N THR A 86 -4.43 10.63 -19.65
CA THR A 86 -4.90 10.00 -18.40
C THR A 86 -4.44 8.55 -18.30
N ILE A 87 -4.60 7.77 -19.37
CA ILE A 87 -4.19 6.37 -19.41
C ILE A 87 -2.67 6.26 -19.29
N LEU A 88 -1.93 7.09 -20.03
CA LEU A 88 -0.46 7.10 -20.04
C LEU A 88 0.13 7.39 -18.65
N LEU A 89 -0.34 8.47 -18.01
CA LEU A 89 0.12 8.85 -16.66
C LEU A 89 -0.26 7.79 -15.62
N THR A 90 -1.38 7.08 -15.79
CA THR A 90 -1.82 6.02 -14.86
C THR A 90 -0.91 4.82 -14.97
N GLY A 91 -0.57 4.43 -16.21
CA GLY A 91 0.42 3.40 -16.48
C GLY A 91 1.77 3.76 -15.88
N LEU A 92 2.22 5.01 -16.05
CA LEU A 92 3.48 5.49 -15.51
C LEU A 92 3.52 5.50 -13.97
N ALA A 93 2.42 5.89 -13.32
CA ALA A 93 2.31 5.86 -11.86
C ALA A 93 2.33 4.42 -11.32
N THR A 94 1.63 3.49 -12.00
CA THR A 94 1.67 2.07 -11.65
C THR A 94 3.07 1.49 -11.85
N LEU A 95 3.75 1.86 -12.94
CA LEU A 95 5.12 1.44 -13.23
C LEU A 95 6.11 1.97 -12.18
N SER A 96 5.93 3.21 -11.74
CA SER A 96 6.72 3.81 -10.66
C SER A 96 6.61 3.02 -9.35
N ALA A 97 5.43 2.48 -9.05
CA ALA A 97 5.21 1.63 -7.88
C ALA A 97 6.00 0.31 -7.97
N VAL A 98 6.00 -0.32 -9.15
CA VAL A 98 6.76 -1.54 -9.41
C VAL A 98 8.26 -1.27 -9.29
N PHE A 99 8.74 -0.15 -9.85
CA PHE A 99 10.14 0.26 -9.71
C PHE A 99 10.52 0.54 -8.26
N TYR A 100 9.66 1.21 -7.47
CA TYR A 100 9.93 1.41 -6.05
C TYR A 100 10.13 0.08 -5.32
N ASN A 101 9.26 -0.91 -5.57
CA ASN A 101 9.36 -2.22 -4.95
C ASN A 101 10.69 -2.92 -5.30
N LEU A 102 11.11 -2.84 -6.57
CA LEU A 102 12.38 -3.40 -7.03
C LEU A 102 13.59 -2.69 -6.37
N ILE A 103 13.54 -1.36 -6.26
CA ILE A 103 14.60 -0.58 -5.63
C ILE A 103 14.65 -0.83 -4.12
N SER A 104 13.48 -0.94 -3.45
CA SER A 104 13.42 -1.18 -2.01
C SER A 104 13.97 -2.54 -1.60
N ASP A 105 13.83 -3.55 -2.46
CA ASP A 105 14.44 -4.86 -2.24
C ASP A 105 15.97 -4.80 -2.26
N VAL A 106 16.55 -3.86 -3.01
CA VAL A 106 18.01 -3.62 -3.10
C VAL A 106 18.52 -2.72 -1.98
N VAL A 107 17.79 -1.65 -1.65
CA VAL A 107 18.25 -0.60 -0.72
C VAL A 107 17.84 -0.87 0.73
N GLY A 108 16.85 -1.74 0.97
CA GLY A 108 16.34 -2.05 2.32
C GLY A 108 15.08 -1.28 2.74
N GLY A 109 14.55 -0.41 1.87
CA GLY A 109 13.29 0.33 2.08
C GLY A 109 13.45 1.70 2.76
N VAL A 110 12.32 2.33 3.10
CA VAL A 110 12.28 3.65 3.75
C VAL A 110 11.95 3.50 5.23
N GLU A 111 12.80 4.04 6.11
CA GLU A 111 12.55 4.05 7.56
C GLU A 111 11.65 5.22 7.98
N PHE A 112 10.66 4.94 8.82
CA PHE A 112 9.77 5.91 9.43
C PHE A 112 9.91 5.87 10.96
N VAL A 113 9.91 7.04 11.60
CA VAL A 113 9.93 7.18 13.05
C VAL A 113 8.54 7.64 13.50
N VAL A 114 7.82 6.74 14.18
CA VAL A 114 6.50 7.04 14.75
C VAL A 114 6.69 7.44 16.21
N LEU A 115 6.11 8.57 16.60
CA LEU A 115 6.07 9.04 17.98
C LEU A 115 4.72 8.59 18.55
N GLU A 116 4.73 7.53 19.34
CA GLU A 116 3.55 7.02 20.01
C GLU A 116 3.42 7.74 21.36
N GLU A 117 2.28 8.37 21.61
CA GLU A 117 1.93 8.83 22.95
C GLU A 117 1.56 7.60 23.78
N VAL A 118 2.39 7.25 24.76
CA VAL A 118 2.02 6.18 25.69
C VAL A 118 0.97 6.77 26.60
N LEU A 119 -0.30 6.56 26.24
CA LEU A 119 -1.39 6.63 27.20
C LEU A 119 -1.04 5.61 28.26
N GLU A 120 -0.61 6.07 29.43
CA GLU A 120 -0.50 5.25 30.63
C GLU A 120 -1.91 4.78 30.96
N MET A 121 -2.39 3.73 30.28
CA MET A 121 -3.57 3.02 30.73
C MET A 121 -3.21 2.49 32.12
N PRO A 122 -3.97 2.82 33.19
CA PRO A 122 -3.81 2.19 34.48
C PRO A 122 -3.74 0.69 34.25
N ARG A 123 -2.58 0.09 34.51
CA ARG A 123 -2.43 -1.36 34.44
C ARG A 123 -3.43 -1.93 35.43
N THR A 124 -4.59 -2.36 34.96
CA THR A 124 -5.44 -3.30 35.68
C THR A 124 -4.68 -4.61 35.62
N THR A 125 -3.67 -4.73 36.49
CA THR A 125 -3.04 -6.01 36.80
C THR A 125 -4.18 -6.94 37.20
N PRO A 126 -4.52 -7.97 36.40
CA PRO A 126 -5.39 -9.00 36.92
C PRO A 126 -4.58 -9.64 38.05
N ALA A 127 -5.07 -9.53 39.28
CA ALA A 127 -4.47 -10.14 40.45
C ALA A 127 -4.17 -11.60 40.11
N VAL A 128 -2.87 -11.91 39.96
CA VAL A 128 -2.41 -13.27 39.75
C VAL A 128 -2.82 -14.05 40.99
N ARG A 129 -3.85 -14.89 40.81
CA ARG A 129 -4.34 -15.85 41.80
C ARG A 129 -3.14 -16.62 42.32
N GLN A 130 -2.89 -16.44 43.61
CA GLN A 130 -1.81 -16.98 44.41
C GLN A 130 -1.89 -18.51 44.45
N SER A 131 -1.50 -19.19 43.37
CA SER A 131 -1.27 -20.64 43.34
C SER A 131 0.20 -20.90 43.64
N ARG A 132 0.62 -20.52 44.84
CA ARG A 132 1.96 -20.79 45.37
C ARG A 132 1.79 -21.28 46.80
N ASN A 133 1.69 -22.61 46.93
CA ASN A 133 2.09 -23.44 48.08
C ASN A 133 1.05 -24.52 48.41
N ARG A 134 1.21 -25.69 47.79
CA ARG A 134 1.35 -26.97 48.50
C ARG A 134 1.54 -28.08 47.47
N THR A 135 2.78 -28.20 47.01
CA THR A 135 3.23 -29.45 46.42
C THR A 135 3.72 -30.29 47.60
N ASP A 136 2.80 -31.01 48.24
CA ASP A 136 3.15 -32.07 49.18
C ASP A 136 3.91 -33.13 48.37
N THR A 137 5.24 -33.06 48.42
CA THR A 137 6.10 -34.06 47.77
C THR A 137 6.18 -35.25 48.72
N PRO A 138 5.78 -36.48 48.32
CA PRO A 138 5.90 -37.65 49.17
C PRO A 138 7.39 -37.99 49.45
N PRO A 139 7.75 -38.43 50.67
CA PRO A 139 9.12 -38.84 50.97
C PRO A 139 9.51 -40.07 50.15
N ALA A 140 10.77 -40.11 49.70
CA ALA A 140 11.34 -41.17 48.88
C ALA A 140 11.23 -42.57 49.55
N PRO A 141 11.03 -43.65 48.78
CA PRO A 141 11.01 -45.00 49.34
C PRO A 141 12.40 -45.40 49.85
N PRO A 142 12.47 -46.20 50.94
CA PRO A 142 13.73 -46.63 51.53
C PRO A 142 14.54 -47.54 50.58
N PRO A 143 15.87 -47.61 50.71
CA PRO A 143 16.71 -48.44 49.86
C PRO A 143 16.45 -49.92 50.16
N ASN A 144 16.34 -50.72 49.11
CA ASN A 144 16.06 -52.17 49.17
C ASN A 144 16.99 -52.89 50.17
N GLY A 145 16.42 -53.32 51.30
CA GLY A 145 17.06 -54.27 52.22
C GLY A 145 17.13 -55.68 51.63
N PRO A 146 17.88 -56.62 52.25
CA PRO A 146 18.11 -57.95 51.68
C PRO A 146 16.79 -58.72 51.53
N LEU A 147 16.60 -59.37 50.37
CA LEU A 147 15.42 -60.19 50.09
C LEU A 147 15.39 -61.37 51.07
N VAL A 148 14.48 -61.32 52.03
CA VAL A 148 14.12 -62.49 52.84
C VAL A 148 13.18 -63.34 51.97
N GLU A 149 13.71 -64.42 51.40
CA GLU A 149 12.94 -65.45 50.70
C GLU A 149 11.88 -66.03 51.64
N MET A 150 10.60 -65.87 51.28
CA MET A 150 9.50 -66.58 51.92
C MET A 150 9.20 -67.87 51.15
N PRO A 151 8.99 -69.02 51.82
CA PRO A 151 8.74 -70.29 51.17
C PRO A 151 7.40 -70.31 50.42
N THR A 152 7.43 -70.98 49.27
CA THR A 152 6.35 -71.22 48.31
C THR A 152 5.11 -71.85 48.95
N GLU A 153 3.93 -71.27 48.69
CA GLU A 153 2.65 -71.99 48.83
C GLU A 153 1.99 -72.08 47.46
N GLU A 154 2.10 -73.27 46.86
CA GLU A 154 1.38 -73.66 45.65
C GLU A 154 -0.13 -73.68 45.92
N SER A 155 -0.93 -73.19 44.97
CA SER A 155 -2.38 -73.41 44.94
C SER A 155 -2.77 -74.04 43.60
N PRO A 156 -3.66 -75.07 43.60
CA PRO A 156 -3.85 -75.93 42.44
C PRO A 156 -4.82 -75.32 41.44
N VAL A 157 -4.52 -75.55 40.16
CA VAL A 157 -5.34 -75.17 39.00
C VAL A 157 -6.51 -76.15 38.87
N THR A 158 -7.74 -75.65 38.88
CA THR A 158 -8.92 -76.39 38.39
C THR A 158 -9.27 -75.95 36.98
N SER A 159 -9.37 -76.97 36.12
CA SER A 159 -9.67 -76.97 34.69
C SER A 159 -10.98 -76.29 34.28
#